data_AF-A0A416KIJ4-F1
#
_entry.id   AF-A0A416KIJ4-F1
#
_cell.length_a   1.000
_cell.length_b   1.000
_cell.length_c   1.000
_cell.angle_alpha   90.00
_cell.angle_beta   90.00
_cell.angle_gamma   90.00
#
_symmetry.space_group_name_H-M   'P 1'
#
loop_
_entity.id
_entity.type
_entity.pdbx_description
1 polymer ?
#
loop_
_entity_poly.entity_id
_entity_poly.type
_entity_poly.pdbx_seq_one_letter_code
_entity_poly.pdbx_strand_id
1 'polypeptide(L)'
;MNNENKIVVTSWTGKSWEMTPEQIEAAYRYRELQYRIDNAKNQLEFNADWIEEKYGCSIDEVIGYVEEFLQDNIECNVSEDSSWINYFMEMFNGKKDNND
;
A
#
# COMPACT_ATOMS: atom_id res chain seq x y z
N MET A 1 30.20 6.79 -23.44
CA MET A 1 29.09 7.65 -22.99
C MET A 1 28.00 6.72 -22.49
N ASN A 2 27.81 6.62 -21.17
CA ASN A 2 26.65 5.94 -20.61
C ASN A 2 25.48 6.90 -20.77
N ASN A 3 24.72 6.74 -21.85
CA ASN A 3 23.44 7.41 -22.01
C ASN A 3 22.44 6.73 -21.07
N GLU A 4 22.51 7.05 -19.79
CA GLU A 4 21.32 6.95 -18.94
C GLU A 4 20.31 7.93 -19.54
N ASN A 5 19.28 7.42 -20.21
CA ASN A 5 18.26 8.21 -20.90
C ASN A 5 17.44 9.02 -19.88
N LYS A 6 17.99 10.15 -19.44
CA LYS A 6 17.33 11.09 -18.53
C LYS A 6 16.17 11.78 -19.25
N ILE A 7 14.98 11.72 -18.65
CA ILE A 7 13.76 12.34 -19.17
C ILE A 7 13.56 13.67 -18.44
N VAL A 8 13.28 14.74 -19.20
CA VAL A 8 12.90 16.03 -18.62
C VAL A 8 11.46 15.95 -18.13
N VAL A 9 11.27 16.05 -16.81
CA VAL A 9 9.97 15.81 -16.14
C VAL A 9 9.14 17.10 -16.07
N THR A 10 9.78 18.27 -15.92
CA THR A 10 9.09 19.59 -15.98
C THR A 10 10.07 20.68 -16.44
N SER A 11 9.57 21.71 -17.15
CA SER A 11 10.31 22.95 -17.44
C SER A 11 9.46 24.16 -17.04
N TRP A 12 9.65 24.67 -15.83
CA TRP A 12 8.97 25.88 -15.36
C TRP A 12 10.01 26.89 -14.89
N THR A 13 9.82 28.17 -15.25
CA THR A 13 10.73 29.30 -14.90
C THR A 13 12.19 29.15 -15.37
N GLY A 14 12.45 28.38 -16.43
CA GLY A 14 13.82 28.13 -16.91
C GLY A 14 14.61 27.12 -16.08
N LYS A 15 13.96 26.43 -15.13
CA LYS A 15 14.53 25.26 -14.43
C LYS A 15 13.93 23.99 -15.02
N SER A 16 14.80 23.05 -15.39
CA SER A 16 14.42 21.71 -15.82
C SER A 16 14.86 20.68 -14.78
N TRP A 17 13.98 19.72 -14.52
CA TRP A 17 14.28 18.57 -13.68
C TRP A 17 14.39 17.33 -14.55
N GLU A 18 15.51 16.63 -14.42
CA GLU A 18 15.77 15.37 -15.12
C GLU A 18 15.67 14.23 -14.13
N MET A 19 14.94 13.18 -14.50
CA MET A 19 14.90 11.91 -13.78
C MET A 19 15.32 10.79 -14.71
N THR A 20 16.01 9.78 -14.16
CA THR A 20 16.23 8.54 -14.89
C THR A 20 14.92 7.73 -14.96
N PRO A 21 14.77 6.78 -15.89
CA PRO A 21 13.61 5.91 -15.95
C PRO A 21 13.34 5.19 -14.62
N GLU A 22 14.39 4.78 -13.91
CA GLU A 22 14.30 4.11 -12.61
C GLU A 22 13.76 5.05 -11.53
N GLN A 23 14.16 6.32 -11.55
CA GLN A 23 13.63 7.33 -10.62
C GLN A 23 12.16 7.65 -10.89
N ILE A 24 11.75 7.62 -12.16
CA ILE A 24 10.35 7.77 -12.57
C ILE A 24 9.53 6.56 -12.11
N GLU A 25 10.03 5.35 -12.35
CA GLU A 25 9.40 4.11 -11.92
C GLU A 25 9.25 4.06 -10.38
N ALA A 26 10.29 4.43 -9.63
CA ALA A 26 10.23 4.51 -8.19
C ALA A 26 9.15 5.50 -7.69
N ALA A 27 8.99 6.65 -8.37
CA ALA A 27 7.95 7.62 -8.04
C ALA A 27 6.54 7.07 -8.33
N TYR A 28 6.36 6.32 -9.43
CA TYR A 28 5.10 5.63 -9.73
C TYR A 28 4.79 4.56 -8.69
N ARG A 29 5.76 3.70 -8.36
CA ARG A 29 5.62 2.67 -7.31
C ARG A 29 5.26 3.27 -5.95
N TYR A 30 5.91 4.37 -5.56
CA TYR A 30 5.56 5.08 -4.32
C TYR A 30 4.12 5.59 -4.32
N ARG A 31 3.68 6.20 -5.42
CA ARG A 31 2.31 6.70 -5.54
C ARG A 31 1.27 5.57 -5.52
N GLU A 32 1.57 4.46 -6.18
CA GLU A 32 0.72 3.27 -6.19
C GLU A 32 0.59 2.67 -4.78
N LEU A 33 1.69 2.56 -4.04
CA LEU A 33 1.69 2.11 -2.65
C LEU A 33 0.76 2.97 -1.78
N GLN A 34 0.88 4.29 -1.87
CA GLN A 34 0.02 5.21 -1.12
C GLN A 34 -1.46 5.01 -1.45
N TYR A 35 -1.79 4.89 -2.74
CA TYR A 35 -3.17 4.61 -3.18
C TYR A 35 -3.70 3.29 -2.61
N ARG A 36 -2.88 2.23 -2.60
CA ARG A 36 -3.27 0.93 -2.06
C ARG A 36 -3.50 0.96 -0.55
N ILE A 37 -2.64 1.68 0.19
CA ILE A 37 -2.82 1.91 1.63
C ILE A 37 -4.15 2.64 1.89
N ASP A 38 -4.43 3.71 1.14
CA ASP A 38 -5.66 4.48 1.31
C ASP A 38 -6.91 3.65 0.97
N ASN A 39 -6.86 2.84 -0.10
CA ASN A 39 -7.95 1.94 -0.46
C ASN A 39 -8.20 0.89 0.65
N ALA A 40 -7.14 0.29 1.18
CA ALA A 40 -7.23 -0.68 2.27
C ALA A 40 -7.82 -0.06 3.55
N LYS A 41 -7.37 1.14 3.92
CA LYS A 41 -7.92 1.91 5.05
C LYS A 41 -9.40 2.18 4.89
N ASN A 42 -9.83 2.67 3.72
CA ASN A 42 -11.24 2.93 3.47
C ASN A 42 -12.11 1.67 3.61
N GLN A 43 -11.61 0.51 3.15
CA GLN A 43 -12.33 -0.76 3.33
C GLN A 43 -12.38 -1.21 4.79
N LEU A 44 -11.32 -0.98 5.56
CA LEU A 44 -11.29 -1.30 6.99
C LEU A 44 -12.24 -0.41 7.78
N GLU A 45 -12.17 0.90 7.56
CA GLU A 45 -13.02 1.89 8.25
C GLU A 45 -14.50 1.61 8.00
N PHE A 46 -14.85 1.22 6.77
CA PHE A 46 -16.21 0.81 6.44
C PHE A 46 -16.70 -0.42 7.23
N ASN A 47 -15.78 -1.29 7.67
CA ASN A 47 -16.09 -2.54 8.38
C ASN A 47 -15.66 -2.52 9.86
N ALA A 48 -15.31 -1.36 10.41
CA ALA A 48 -14.70 -1.24 11.74
C ALA A 48 -15.49 -1.97 12.84
N ASP A 49 -16.79 -1.68 12.94
CA ASP A 49 -17.69 -2.27 13.94
C ASP A 49 -17.73 -3.80 13.83
N TRP A 50 -17.79 -4.32 12.61
CA TRP A 50 -17.83 -5.77 12.35
C TRP A 50 -16.49 -6.45 12.68
N ILE A 51 -15.37 -5.78 12.41
CA ILE A 51 -14.03 -6.28 12.73
C ILE A 51 -13.87 -6.35 14.26
N GLU A 52 -14.22 -5.28 14.98
CA GLU A 52 -14.13 -5.23 16.44
C GLU A 52 -15.03 -6.31 17.08
N GLU A 53 -16.28 -6.45 16.62
CA GLU A 53 -17.22 -7.46 17.13
C GLU A 53 -16.71 -8.89 16.89
N LYS A 54 -16.20 -9.18 15.69
CA LYS A 54 -15.84 -10.55 15.29
C LYS A 54 -14.46 -11.00 15.79
N TYR A 55 -13.50 -10.08 15.83
CA TYR A 55 -12.10 -10.39 16.09
C TYR A 55 -11.56 -9.76 17.37
N GLY A 56 -12.26 -8.81 17.98
CA GLY A 56 -11.83 -8.15 19.21
C GLY A 56 -10.58 -7.29 19.05
N CYS A 57 -10.23 -6.90 17.82
CA CYS A 57 -9.11 -6.02 17.52
C CYS A 57 -9.60 -4.60 17.23
N SER A 58 -8.83 -3.61 17.66
CA SER A 58 -9.12 -2.22 17.29
C SER A 58 -8.72 -1.96 15.85
N ILE A 59 -9.48 -1.11 15.15
CA ILE A 59 -9.18 -0.79 13.75
C ILE A 59 -7.81 -0.15 13.55
N ASP A 60 -7.32 0.62 14.53
CA ASP A 60 -6.00 1.25 14.47
C ASP A 60 -4.87 0.20 14.44
N GLU A 61 -5.00 -0.88 15.22
CA GLU A 61 -4.05 -2.01 15.21
C GLU A 61 -4.03 -2.71 13.85
N VAL A 62 -5.21 -2.82 13.23
CA VAL A 62 -5.34 -3.42 11.90
C VAL A 62 -4.68 -2.54 10.84
N ILE A 63 -4.98 -1.25 10.84
CA ILE A 63 -4.41 -0.29 9.88
C ILE A 63 -2.89 -0.29 9.96
N GLY A 64 -2.32 -0.26 11.18
CA GLY A 64 -0.87 -0.28 11.36
C GLY A 64 -0.21 -1.51 10.74
N TYR A 65 -0.79 -2.70 10.91
CA TYR A 65 -0.29 -3.92 10.29
C TYR A 65 -0.38 -3.87 8.76
N VAL A 66 -1.46 -3.31 8.22
CA VAL A 66 -1.67 -3.21 6.77
C VAL A 66 -0.65 -2.28 6.12
N GLU A 67 -0.35 -1.16 6.76
CA GLU A 67 0.71 -0.27 6.30
C GLU A 67 2.07 -0.96 6.25
N GLU A 68 2.45 -1.67 7.32
CA GLU A 68 3.71 -2.43 7.40
C GLU A 68 3.76 -3.53 6.32
N PHE A 69 2.69 -4.33 6.21
CA PHE A 69 2.60 -5.40 5.21
C PHE A 69 2.74 -4.87 3.79
N LEU A 70 2.05 -3.77 3.46
CA LEU A 70 2.10 -3.18 2.13
C LEU A 70 3.45 -2.55 1.80
N GLN A 71 4.13 -1.97 2.80
CA GLN A 71 5.49 -1.44 2.64
C GLN A 71 6.51 -2.56 2.37
N ASP A 72 6.39 -3.69 3.06
CA ASP A 72 7.27 -4.84 2.87
C ASP A 72 6.96 -5.64 1.60
N ASN A 73 5.72 -5.53 1.09
CA ASN A 73 5.23 -6.25 -0.07
C ASN A 73 4.80 -5.29 -1.19
N ILE A 74 5.56 -4.23 -1.44
CA ILE A 74 5.32 -3.24 -2.50
C ILE A 74 5.19 -3.88 -3.90
N GLU A 75 5.89 -4.99 -4.15
CA GLU A 75 5.81 -5.72 -5.42
C GLU A 75 4.60 -6.65 -5.52
N CYS A 76 3.79 -6.76 -4.47
CA CYS A 76 2.68 -7.69 -4.44
C CYS A 76 1.62 -7.22 -5.44
N ASN A 77 1.43 -8.02 -6.50
CA ASN A 77 0.47 -7.77 -7.56
C ASN A 77 -0.98 -8.07 -7.10
N VAL A 78 -1.31 -7.65 -5.88
CA VAL A 78 -2.64 -7.75 -5.27
C VAL A 78 -3.58 -6.96 -6.16
N SER A 79 -4.60 -7.63 -6.67
CA SER A 79 -5.61 -7.02 -7.53
C SER A 79 -6.29 -5.86 -6.78
N GLU A 80 -6.54 -4.74 -7.45
CA GLU A 80 -7.32 -3.64 -6.88
C GLU A 80 -8.70 -4.11 -6.37
N ASP A 81 -9.23 -5.18 -6.99
CA ASP A 81 -10.50 -5.84 -6.68
C ASP A 81 -10.39 -7.01 -5.69
N SER A 82 -9.18 -7.48 -5.33
CA SER A 82 -9.09 -8.46 -4.25
C SER A 82 -9.48 -7.74 -2.96
N SER A 83 -10.70 -8.00 -2.49
CA SER A 83 -11.26 -7.40 -1.28
C SER A 83 -10.24 -7.54 -0.17
N TRP A 84 -9.66 -6.42 0.26
CA TRP A 84 -8.65 -6.39 1.31
C TRP A 84 -9.17 -7.12 2.55
N ILE A 85 -10.48 -7.05 2.77
CA ILE A 85 -11.26 -7.84 3.75
C ILE A 85 -10.91 -9.34 3.76
N ASN A 86 -10.79 -10.00 2.60
CA ASN A 86 -10.47 -11.44 2.55
C ASN A 86 -9.02 -11.69 3.00
N TYR A 87 -8.09 -10.85 2.58
CA TYR A 87 -6.70 -10.90 3.03
C TYR A 87 -6.61 -10.67 4.55
N PHE A 88 -7.44 -9.77 5.07
CA PHE A 88 -7.54 -9.50 6.51
C PHE A 88 -8.15 -10.67 7.28
N MET A 89 -9.21 -11.30 6.77
CA MET A 89 -9.81 -12.48 7.39
C MET A 89 -8.79 -13.60 7.58
N GLU A 90 -7.96 -13.87 6.57
CA GLU A 90 -6.90 -14.88 6.66
C GLU A 90 -5.86 -14.51 7.72
N MET A 91 -5.41 -13.25 7.72
CA MET A 91 -4.45 -12.73 8.70
C MET A 91 -4.98 -12.80 10.14
N PHE A 92 -6.24 -12.42 10.39
CA PHE A 92 -6.83 -12.46 11.73
C PHE A 92 -7.09 -13.88 12.22
N ASN A 93 -7.52 -14.78 11.34
CA ASN A 93 -7.67 -16.19 11.69
C ASN A 93 -6.32 -16.79 12.11
N GLY A 94 -5.24 -16.47 11.39
CA GLY A 94 -3.89 -16.92 11.77
C GLY A 94 -3.39 -16.37 13.12
N LYS A 95 -3.83 -15.17 13.55
CA LYS A 95 -3.52 -14.65 14.90
C LYS A 95 -4.32 -15.35 16.00
N LYS A 96 -5.53 -15.84 15.70
CA LYS A 96 -6.36 -16.56 16.66
C LYS A 96 -5.77 -17.93 16.99
N ASP A 97 -5.25 -18.64 15.99
CA ASP A 97 -4.67 -19.98 16.17
C ASP A 97 -3.32 -19.98 16.92
N ASN A 98 -2.62 -18.84 17.00
CA ASN A 98 -1.34 -18.72 17.70
C ASN A 98 -1.47 -18.30 19.18
N ASN A 99 -2.69 -18.02 19.65
CA ASN A 99 -2.98 -17.60 21.02
C ASN A 99 -3.80 -18.64 21.83
N ASP A 100 -4.04 -19.84 21.28
CA ASP A 100 -4.57 -21.03 21.97
C ASP A 100 -3.44 -22.00 22.34
#